data_AF-A0A0B0NXF8-F1
#
_entry.id   AF-A0A0B0NXF8-F1
#
_cell.length_a   1.000
_cell.length_b   1.000
_cell.length_c   1.000
_cell.angle_alpha   90.00
_cell.angle_beta   90.00
_cell.angle_gamma   90.00
#
_symmetry.space_group_name_H-M   'P 1'
#
loop_
_entity.id
_entity.type
_entity.pdbx_description
1 polymer ?
#
loop_
_entity_poly.entity_id
_entity_poly.type
_entity_poly.pdbx_seq_one_letter_code
_entity_poly.pdbx_strand_id
1 'polypeptide(L)'
;MVGNESWGRDEVSPIIGKGFESSHKPKGLSEQRLDLGTQKMGRFSIPMLGILLLCCLAAVSEATYAKYKDPKQPVGVRIEDLMSRMTLAEKIGQMTQIERSVATPDVMKKYFIGSVLSGGGSVPAIKATPETWIKMVNTIQKGSLSTRLQIPMIYGIDAVHGHNNVYKATIFPHNVGLGVTRKLLSYVVLSVLLLKWNGAFRDPQLIKKIGDATALEVRATGISYVFAPCIAVCRDPRWGRCYESYSEDHKIVQLMTEIIPGLQGDIPGNSKKGVPFVSVE
;
A
#
# COMPACT_ATOMS: atom_id res chain seq x y z
N MET A 1 -23.16 19.42 -11.20
CA MET A 1 -24.24 18.42 -11.34
C MET A 1 -23.67 17.09 -10.91
N VAL A 2 -24.10 16.57 -9.76
CA VAL A 2 -23.58 15.35 -9.14
C VAL A 2 -24.60 14.24 -9.39
N GLY A 3 -24.21 13.19 -10.12
CA GLY A 3 -25.04 12.02 -10.36
C GLY A 3 -24.84 11.00 -9.25
N ASN A 4 -25.86 10.81 -8.41
CA ASN A 4 -25.98 9.70 -7.49
C ASN A 4 -26.66 8.54 -8.21
N GLU A 5 -26.01 7.37 -8.31
CA GLU A 5 -26.66 6.13 -8.71
C GLU A 5 -26.83 5.23 -7.48
N SER A 6 -28.09 5.05 -7.10
CA SER A 6 -28.56 4.16 -6.03
C SER A 6 -28.71 2.73 -6.56
N TRP A 7 -27.96 1.79 -6.00
CA TRP A 7 -28.20 0.35 -6.22
C TRP A 7 -29.09 -0.21 -5.10
N GLY A 8 -30.14 -0.90 -5.52
CA GLY A 8 -31.26 -1.38 -4.71
C GLY A 8 -30.85 -2.38 -3.64
N ARG A 9 -31.54 -2.27 -2.51
CA ARG A 9 -31.55 -3.26 -1.43
C ARG A 9 -32.62 -4.29 -1.75
N ASP A 10 -32.20 -5.50 -2.12
CA ASP A 10 -33.08 -6.67 -2.08
C ASP A 10 -32.76 -7.52 -0.85
N GLU A 11 -33.86 -7.92 -0.22
CA GLU A 11 -34.01 -8.54 1.08
C GLU A 11 -33.42 -9.96 1.13
N VAL A 12 -32.76 -10.31 2.22
CA VAL A 12 -32.46 -11.72 2.56
C VAL A 12 -33.08 -12.00 3.92
N SER A 13 -34.20 -12.73 3.90
CA SER A 13 -34.86 -13.27 5.09
C SER A 13 -34.12 -14.49 5.66
N PRO A 14 -34.14 -14.71 6.99
CA PRO A 14 -33.53 -15.86 7.63
C PRO A 14 -34.47 -17.07 7.66
N ILE A 15 -34.00 -18.24 7.21
CA ILE A 15 -34.70 -19.51 7.41
C ILE A 15 -34.25 -20.13 8.73
N ILE A 16 -35.14 -20.05 9.73
CA ILE A 16 -35.12 -20.85 10.96
C ILE A 16 -36.11 -22.00 10.78
N GLY A 17 -35.71 -23.24 11.11
CA GLY A 17 -36.67 -24.24 11.57
C GLY A 17 -36.39 -25.71 11.20
N LYS A 18 -36.52 -26.53 12.26
CA LYS A 18 -36.66 -28.00 12.36
C LYS A 18 -35.38 -28.68 12.86
N GLY A 19 -35.25 -29.10 14.12
CA GLY A 19 -36.26 -29.68 15.01
C GLY A 19 -36.30 -31.19 14.78
N PHE A 20 -35.41 -31.93 15.46
CA PHE A 20 -35.47 -33.39 15.55
C PHE A 20 -35.29 -33.77 17.02
N GLU A 21 -36.42 -33.99 17.70
CA GLU A 21 -36.48 -34.78 18.92
C GLU A 21 -36.61 -36.25 18.52
N SER A 22 -35.75 -37.11 19.09
CA SER A 22 -36.05 -38.53 19.19
C SER A 22 -35.85 -38.97 20.64
N SER A 23 -36.97 -39.13 21.33
CA SER A 23 -37.12 -39.78 22.62
C SER A 23 -36.83 -41.28 22.51
N HIS A 24 -35.80 -41.81 23.19
CA HIS A 24 -35.70 -43.24 23.52
C HIS A 24 -34.83 -43.45 24.79
N LYS A 25 -35.44 -44.01 25.84
CA LYS A 25 -34.81 -44.71 26.97
C LYS A 25 -35.82 -45.76 27.47
N PRO A 26 -35.40 -46.83 28.18
CA PRO A 26 -34.18 -47.62 28.04
C PRO A 26 -34.51 -49.12 27.93
N LYS A 27 -33.58 -49.96 27.42
CA LYS A 27 -33.61 -51.41 27.67
C LYS A 27 -32.39 -51.78 28.49
N GLY A 28 -32.65 -52.41 29.63
CA GLY A 28 -31.65 -52.90 30.56
C GLY A 28 -30.71 -53.90 29.90
N LEU A 29 -29.42 -53.75 30.20
CA LEU A 29 -28.38 -54.69 29.86
C LEU A 29 -27.71 -55.13 31.16
N SER A 30 -27.68 -56.44 31.31
CA SER A 30 -27.09 -57.24 32.37
C SER A 30 -25.67 -56.82 32.73
N GLU A 31 -25.36 -56.84 34.02
CA GLU A 31 -24.00 -56.77 34.55
C GLU A 31 -23.14 -57.91 33.96
N GLN A 32 -22.30 -57.58 32.98
CA GLN A 32 -21.14 -58.39 32.64
C GLN A 32 -19.96 -57.91 33.45
N ARG A 33 -19.55 -58.74 34.42
CA ARG A 33 -18.31 -58.65 35.18
C ARG A 33 -17.13 -58.66 34.20
N LEU A 34 -16.45 -57.53 34.06
CA LEU A 34 -15.16 -57.45 33.37
C LEU A 34 -14.10 -58.12 34.23
N ASP A 35 -13.60 -59.26 33.76
CA ASP A 35 -12.45 -59.95 34.34
C ASP A 35 -11.18 -59.12 34.06
N LEU A 36 -10.60 -58.55 35.11
CA LEU A 36 -9.36 -57.78 35.05
C LEU A 36 -8.18 -58.73 34.88
N GLY A 37 -7.97 -59.16 33.63
CA GLY A 37 -6.73 -59.79 33.22
C GLY A 37 -5.55 -58.87 33.51
N THR A 38 -4.62 -59.32 34.34
CA THR A 38 -3.40 -58.61 34.72
C THR A 38 -2.48 -58.48 33.51
N GLN A 39 -2.64 -57.41 32.73
CA GLN A 39 -1.74 -57.08 31.64
C GLN A 39 -0.40 -56.64 32.26
N LYS A 40 0.67 -57.41 32.04
CA LYS A 40 2.03 -57.02 32.44
C LYS A 40 2.36 -55.68 31.77
N MET A 41 2.38 -54.60 32.55
CA MET A 41 2.92 -53.32 32.11
C MET A 41 4.39 -53.53 31.75
N GLY A 42 4.69 -53.51 30.46
CA GLY A 42 6.07 -53.41 30.00
C GLY A 42 6.68 -52.15 30.62
N ARG A 43 7.70 -52.33 31.47
CA ARG A 43 8.51 -51.24 31.98
C ARG A 43 9.25 -50.60 30.80
N PHE A 44 8.63 -49.61 30.16
CA PHE A 44 9.36 -48.72 29.29
C PHE A 44 10.40 -48.01 30.17
N SER A 45 11.68 -48.27 29.88
CA SER A 45 12.78 -47.66 30.60
C SER A 45 12.62 -46.14 30.52
N ILE A 46 12.63 -45.46 31.67
CA ILE A 46 12.56 -44.00 31.83
C ILE A 46 13.38 -43.21 30.76
N PRO A 47 14.58 -43.65 30.32
CA PRO A 47 15.30 -43.00 29.21
C PRO A 47 14.55 -42.98 27.88
N MET A 48 13.72 -43.97 27.57
CA MET A 48 13.01 -44.07 26.28
C MET A 48 11.85 -43.08 26.19
N LEU A 49 11.17 -42.81 27.32
CA LEU A 49 10.14 -41.78 27.41
C LEU A 49 10.76 -40.37 27.36
N GLY A 50 11.94 -40.20 27.97
CA GLY A 50 12.73 -38.97 27.91
C GLY A 50 13.23 -38.64 26.50
N ILE A 51 13.69 -39.63 25.74
CA ILE A 51 14.09 -39.47 24.32
C ILE A 51 12.88 -39.12 23.45
N LEU A 52 11.73 -39.77 23.65
CA LEU A 52 10.50 -39.45 22.92
C LEU A 52 10.00 -38.03 23.23
N LEU A 53 10.07 -37.60 24.49
CA LEU A 53 9.75 -36.22 24.89
C LEU A 53 10.73 -35.21 24.28
N LEU A 54 12.03 -35.52 24.25
CA LEU A 54 13.05 -34.68 23.60
C LEU A 54 12.84 -34.58 22.08
N CYS A 55 12.46 -35.68 21.41
CA CYS A 55 12.14 -35.68 19.99
C CYS A 55 10.85 -34.89 19.70
N CYS A 56 9.85 -34.95 20.59
CA CYS A 56 8.64 -34.12 20.50
C CYS A 56 8.92 -32.63 20.77
N LEU A 57 9.88 -32.31 21.64
CA LEU A 57 10.34 -30.93 21.91
C LEU A 57 11.18 -30.37 20.76
N ALA A 58 12.00 -31.19 20.10
CA ALA A 58 12.76 -30.79 18.91
C ALA A 58 11.88 -30.59 17.66
N ALA A 59 10.71 -31.25 17.61
CA ALA A 59 9.71 -31.04 16.56
C ALA A 59 8.89 -29.74 16.73
N VAL A 60 9.01 -29.05 17.87
CA VAL A 60 8.29 -27.82 18.17
C VAL A 60 9.28 -26.66 18.20
N SER A 61 9.23 -25.83 17.14
CA SER A 61 9.94 -24.55 16.96
C SER A 61 11.21 -24.53 16.09
N GLU A 62 11.14 -25.08 14.88
CA GLU A 62 11.71 -24.31 13.77
C GLU A 62 10.67 -23.27 13.35
N ALA A 63 10.79 -22.05 13.86
CA ALA A 63 10.20 -20.90 13.20
C ALA A 63 10.77 -20.88 11.79
N THR A 64 9.98 -21.28 10.80
CA THR A 64 10.43 -21.40 9.41
C THR A 64 10.96 -20.05 8.96
N TYR A 65 12.26 -19.97 8.72
CA TYR A 65 12.92 -18.75 8.24
C TYR A 65 12.23 -18.29 6.95
N ALA A 66 11.67 -17.08 7.00
CA ALA A 66 10.92 -16.48 5.92
C ALA A 66 11.77 -15.42 5.22
N LYS A 67 12.34 -15.78 4.06
CA LYS A 67 13.26 -14.91 3.29
C LYS A 67 12.62 -13.56 2.98
N TYR A 68 11.30 -13.51 2.73
CA TYR A 68 10.61 -12.25 2.42
C TYR A 68 10.68 -11.21 3.55
N LYS A 69 10.85 -11.65 4.80
CA LYS A 69 11.02 -10.79 5.97
C LYS A 69 12.45 -10.34 6.21
N ASP A 70 13.44 -10.96 5.58
CA ASP A 70 14.84 -10.61 5.74
C ASP A 70 15.21 -9.42 4.84
N PRO A 71 15.50 -8.23 5.39
CA PRO A 71 15.85 -7.06 4.59
C PRO A 71 17.20 -7.19 3.88
N LYS A 72 18.05 -8.16 4.26
CA LYS A 72 19.35 -8.42 3.62
C LYS A 72 19.21 -9.23 2.33
N GLN A 73 18.06 -9.87 2.10
CA GLN A 73 17.81 -10.62 0.88
C GLN A 73 17.51 -9.68 -0.30
N PRO A 74 17.98 -10.00 -1.52
CA PRO A 74 17.61 -9.25 -2.71
C PRO A 74 16.09 -9.15 -2.88
N VAL A 75 15.60 -8.01 -3.37
CA VAL A 75 14.15 -7.76 -3.53
C VAL A 75 13.47 -8.87 -4.34
N GLY A 76 14.07 -9.34 -5.43
CA GLY A 76 13.53 -10.44 -6.25
C GLY A 76 13.33 -11.74 -5.45
N VAL A 77 14.31 -12.11 -4.61
CA VAL A 77 14.23 -13.30 -3.73
C VAL A 77 13.11 -13.14 -2.70
N ARG A 78 12.95 -11.94 -2.14
CA ARG A 78 11.88 -11.64 -1.19
C ARG A 78 10.51 -11.73 -1.85
N ILE A 79 10.37 -11.23 -3.08
CA ILE A 79 9.13 -11.31 -3.88
C ILE A 79 8.79 -12.77 -4.18
N GLU A 80 9.73 -13.55 -4.70
CA GLU A 80 9.51 -14.97 -5.04
C GLU A 80 9.08 -15.79 -3.82
N ASP A 81 9.80 -15.65 -2.69
CA ASP A 81 9.46 -16.32 -1.44
C ASP A 81 8.06 -15.91 -0.94
N LEU A 82 7.73 -14.61 -0.97
CA LEU A 82 6.40 -14.14 -0.57
C LEU A 82 5.29 -14.68 -1.46
N MET A 83 5.44 -14.55 -2.78
CA MET A 83 4.44 -14.97 -3.77
C MET A 83 4.16 -16.47 -3.72
N SER A 84 5.17 -17.28 -3.39
CA SER A 84 5.03 -18.73 -3.20
C SER A 84 4.19 -19.09 -1.97
N ARG A 85 4.14 -18.21 -0.97
CA ARG A 85 3.40 -18.41 0.30
C ARG A 85 1.98 -17.86 0.26
N MET A 86 1.65 -17.05 -0.75
CA MET A 86 0.34 -16.39 -0.87
C MET A 86 -0.72 -17.33 -1.45
N THR A 87 -1.86 -17.37 -0.79
CA THR A 87 -3.12 -17.87 -1.33
C THR A 87 -3.61 -16.99 -2.48
N LEU A 88 -4.56 -17.50 -3.27
CA LEU A 88 -5.21 -16.69 -4.31
C LEU A 88 -5.92 -15.46 -3.72
N ALA A 89 -6.57 -15.59 -2.57
CA ALA A 89 -7.25 -14.48 -1.90
C ALA A 89 -6.27 -13.37 -1.48
N GLU A 90 -5.09 -13.73 -0.94
CA GLU A 90 -4.05 -12.75 -0.62
C GLU A 90 -3.52 -12.05 -1.88
N LYS A 91 -3.38 -12.76 -3.01
CA LYS A 91 -2.95 -12.16 -4.29
C LYS A 91 -3.99 -11.16 -4.82
N ILE A 92 -5.26 -11.53 -4.79
CA ILE A 92 -6.37 -10.63 -5.17
C ILE A 92 -6.43 -9.42 -4.24
N GLY A 93 -6.27 -9.64 -2.92
CA GLY A 93 -6.23 -8.57 -1.93
C GLY A 93 -5.13 -7.56 -2.22
N GLN A 94 -3.92 -8.02 -2.60
CA GLN A 94 -2.82 -7.13 -3.00
C GLN A 94 -3.12 -6.28 -4.24
N MET A 95 -3.94 -6.79 -5.17
CA MET A 95 -4.39 -6.05 -6.36
C MET A 95 -5.58 -5.10 -6.09
N THR A 96 -6.09 -5.08 -4.86
CA THR A 96 -7.25 -4.28 -4.49
C THR A 96 -6.83 -3.02 -3.75
N GLN A 97 -7.20 -1.87 -4.31
CA GLN A 97 -7.10 -0.56 -3.66
C GLN A 97 -8.50 -0.09 -3.26
N ILE A 98 -8.68 0.33 -2.00
CA ILE A 98 -9.98 0.83 -1.49
C ILE A 98 -9.87 2.26 -0.97
N GLU A 99 -11.01 2.94 -0.92
CA GLU A 99 -11.11 4.29 -0.35
C GLU A 99 -11.10 4.23 1.18
N ARG A 100 -10.44 5.20 1.84
CA ARG A 100 -10.25 5.19 3.30
C ARG A 100 -11.55 5.15 4.11
N SER A 101 -12.68 5.60 3.57
CA SER A 101 -13.98 5.63 4.26
C SER A 101 -14.49 4.23 4.60
N VAL A 102 -14.09 3.23 3.82
CA VAL A 102 -14.44 1.82 4.02
C VAL A 102 -13.28 0.98 4.58
N ALA A 103 -12.10 1.58 4.77
CA ALA A 103 -10.88 0.90 5.22
C ALA A 103 -10.80 0.81 6.75
N THR A 104 -11.49 -0.16 7.36
CA THR A 104 -11.32 -0.49 8.78
C THR A 104 -10.23 -1.56 8.98
N PRO A 105 -9.58 -1.67 10.16
CA PRO A 105 -8.60 -2.72 10.41
C PRO A 105 -9.11 -4.13 10.12
N ASP A 106 -10.39 -4.39 10.40
CA ASP A 106 -11.04 -5.68 10.11
C ASP A 106 -11.21 -5.93 8.62
N VAL A 107 -11.59 -4.90 7.83
CA VAL A 107 -11.67 -5.01 6.37
C VAL A 107 -10.29 -5.30 5.80
N MET A 108 -9.26 -4.56 6.24
CA MET A 108 -7.87 -4.78 5.81
C MET A 108 -7.42 -6.21 6.10
N LYS A 109 -7.72 -6.73 7.29
CA LYS A 109 -7.35 -8.08 7.71
C LYS A 109 -8.12 -9.16 6.96
N LYS A 110 -9.44 -9.02 6.85
CA LYS A 110 -10.34 -10.03 6.28
C LYS A 110 -10.11 -10.23 4.78
N TYR A 111 -9.85 -9.14 4.06
CA TYR A 111 -9.73 -9.15 2.60
C TYR A 111 -8.30 -8.97 2.09
N PHE A 112 -7.30 -8.96 2.98
CA PHE A 112 -5.87 -8.88 2.63
C PHE A 112 -5.52 -7.67 1.75
N ILE A 113 -6.21 -6.55 1.96
CA ILE A 113 -6.17 -5.36 1.11
C ILE A 113 -4.73 -4.82 1.00
N GLY A 114 -4.26 -4.65 -0.24
CA GLY A 114 -2.90 -4.21 -0.56
C GLY A 114 -2.73 -2.69 -0.57
N SER A 115 -3.79 -1.93 -0.83
CA SER A 115 -3.68 -0.48 -0.88
C SER A 115 -4.93 0.24 -0.38
N VAL A 116 -4.71 1.43 0.18
CA VAL A 116 -5.77 2.37 0.55
C VAL A 116 -5.47 3.72 -0.08
N LEU A 117 -6.49 4.50 -0.41
CA LEU A 117 -6.32 5.86 -0.90
C LEU A 117 -7.23 6.86 -0.19
N SER A 118 -6.81 8.12 -0.18
CA SER A 118 -7.68 9.26 0.06
C SER A 118 -8.00 9.94 -1.27
N GLY A 119 -9.27 9.93 -1.67
CA GLY A 119 -9.73 10.72 -2.83
C GLY A 119 -9.73 12.21 -2.52
N GLY A 120 -10.02 13.04 -3.52
CA GLY A 120 -10.12 14.50 -3.35
C GLY A 120 -11.09 14.88 -2.22
N GLY A 121 -10.59 15.58 -1.20
CA GLY A 121 -11.37 15.99 -0.02
C GLY A 121 -11.62 14.88 1.02
N SER A 122 -11.17 13.65 0.78
CA SER A 122 -11.29 12.55 1.75
C SER A 122 -10.22 12.64 2.84
N VAL A 123 -10.56 13.39 3.89
CA VAL A 123 -9.69 13.73 5.02
C VAL A 123 -10.16 13.07 6.32
N PRO A 124 -9.28 12.81 7.30
CA PRO A 124 -9.67 12.19 8.57
C PRO A 124 -10.56 13.10 9.43
N ALA A 125 -10.40 14.42 9.32
CA ALA A 125 -11.22 15.43 9.99
C ALA A 125 -11.07 16.79 9.29
N ILE A 126 -12.02 17.72 9.52
CA ILE A 126 -11.90 19.11 9.08
C ILE A 126 -10.64 19.71 9.70
N LYS A 127 -9.77 20.31 8.88
CA LYS A 127 -8.51 20.92 9.31
C LYS A 127 -7.59 19.97 10.11
N ALA A 128 -7.62 18.68 9.78
CA ALA A 128 -6.79 17.66 10.43
C ALA A 128 -5.30 18.02 10.42
N THR A 129 -4.65 17.82 11.56
CA THR A 129 -3.19 17.97 11.69
C THR A 129 -2.44 16.79 11.05
N PRO A 130 -1.15 16.92 10.73
CA PRO A 130 -0.33 15.81 10.25
C PRO A 130 -0.36 14.58 11.19
N GLU A 131 -0.37 14.79 12.51
CA GLU A 131 -0.46 13.70 13.51
C GLU A 131 -1.79 12.94 13.41
N THR A 132 -2.88 13.66 13.08
CA THR A 132 -4.20 13.05 12.87
C THR A 132 -4.18 12.13 11.65
N TRP A 133 -3.51 12.56 10.58
CA TRP A 133 -3.28 11.71 9.40
C TRP A 133 -2.42 10.49 9.74
N ILE A 134 -1.28 10.68 10.41
CA ILE A 134 -0.41 9.57 10.82
C ILE A 134 -1.20 8.56 11.66
N LYS A 135 -2.01 9.03 12.62
CA LYS A 135 -2.83 8.16 13.46
C LYS A 135 -3.82 7.32 12.62
N MET A 136 -4.49 7.94 11.65
CA MET A 136 -5.38 7.24 10.73
C MET A 136 -4.62 6.18 9.91
N VAL A 137 -3.54 6.57 9.23
CA VAL A 137 -2.74 5.67 8.38
C VAL A 137 -2.20 4.49 9.20
N ASN A 138 -1.63 4.74 10.38
CA ASN A 138 -1.11 3.69 11.25
C ASN A 138 -2.21 2.76 11.78
N THR A 139 -3.41 3.27 12.04
CA THR A 139 -4.55 2.45 12.46
C THR A 139 -4.94 1.46 11.37
N ILE A 140 -5.02 1.92 10.12
CA ILE A 140 -5.32 1.08 8.96
C ILE A 140 -4.19 0.08 8.73
N GLN A 141 -2.93 0.52 8.79
CA GLN A 141 -1.74 -0.32 8.59
C GLN A 141 -1.68 -1.48 9.58
N LYS A 142 -2.08 -1.28 10.84
CA LYS A 142 -2.16 -2.35 11.85
C LYS A 142 -3.10 -3.49 11.42
N GLY A 143 -4.16 -3.19 10.68
CA GLY A 143 -5.05 -4.20 10.10
C GLY A 143 -4.30 -5.13 9.15
N SER A 144 -3.59 -4.57 8.15
CA SER A 144 -2.78 -5.32 7.19
C SER A 144 -1.66 -6.13 7.87
N LEU A 145 -0.97 -5.54 8.85
CA LEU A 145 0.11 -6.19 9.60
C LEU A 145 -0.36 -7.28 10.58
N SER A 146 -1.68 -7.38 10.83
CA SER A 146 -2.28 -8.45 11.64
C SER A 146 -2.70 -9.69 10.83
N THR A 147 -2.51 -9.66 9.50
CA THR A 147 -2.75 -10.81 8.62
C THR A 147 -1.66 -11.88 8.78
N ARG A 148 -1.90 -13.08 8.25
CA ARG A 148 -0.98 -14.21 8.32
C ARG A 148 0.42 -13.90 7.77
N LEU A 149 0.50 -13.20 6.62
CA LEU A 149 1.77 -12.83 5.97
C LEU A 149 2.26 -11.42 6.34
N GLN A 150 1.44 -10.64 7.05
CA GLN A 150 1.80 -9.30 7.55
C GLN A 150 2.32 -8.37 6.45
N ILE A 151 1.74 -8.44 5.25
CA ILE A 151 2.12 -7.59 4.13
C ILE A 151 1.62 -6.17 4.43
N PRO A 152 2.49 -5.14 4.47
CA PRO A 152 2.06 -3.76 4.70
C PRO A 152 1.20 -3.27 3.53
N MET A 153 0.18 -2.44 3.79
CA MET A 153 -0.49 -1.73 2.70
C MET A 153 0.34 -0.51 2.25
N ILE A 154 0.12 -0.10 1.01
CA ILE A 154 0.59 1.18 0.48
C ILE A 154 -0.56 2.20 0.46
N TYR A 155 -0.33 3.39 1.01
CA TYR A 155 -1.35 4.44 1.08
C TYR A 155 -1.10 5.49 0.00
N GLY A 156 -2.08 5.71 -0.87
CA GLY A 156 -2.04 6.65 -1.99
C GLY A 156 -2.81 7.95 -1.74
N ILE A 157 -2.33 9.06 -2.31
CA ILE A 157 -3.07 10.33 -2.35
C ILE A 157 -2.69 11.17 -3.57
N ASP A 158 -3.64 11.98 -4.04
CA ASP A 158 -3.41 13.01 -5.06
C ASP A 158 -2.62 14.21 -4.48
N ALA A 159 -1.29 14.10 -4.33
CA ALA A 159 -0.41 15.23 -4.02
C ALA A 159 0.16 15.86 -5.31
N VAL A 160 -0.72 16.42 -6.15
CA VAL A 160 -0.42 16.83 -7.53
C VAL A 160 0.15 18.25 -7.69
N HIS A 161 0.13 19.06 -6.64
CA HIS A 161 0.71 20.41 -6.60
C HIS A 161 1.08 20.80 -5.17
N GLY A 162 1.83 19.91 -4.51
CA GLY A 162 1.96 19.86 -3.05
C GLY A 162 0.96 18.91 -2.43
N HIS A 163 1.00 18.75 -1.11
CA HIS A 163 0.12 17.84 -0.35
C HIS A 163 -1.28 18.43 -0.15
N ASN A 164 -1.94 18.71 -1.26
CA ASN A 164 -3.06 19.64 -1.40
C ASN A 164 -4.36 19.27 -0.67
N ASN A 165 -4.55 18.00 -0.28
CA ASN A 165 -5.66 17.60 0.58
C ASN A 165 -5.46 17.98 2.06
N VAL A 166 -4.22 18.30 2.46
CA VAL A 166 -3.86 18.51 3.87
C VAL A 166 -3.91 19.99 4.22
N TYR A 167 -4.58 20.29 5.33
CA TYR A 167 -4.72 21.65 5.82
C TYR A 167 -3.35 22.24 6.15
N LYS A 168 -3.08 23.45 5.62
CA LYS A 168 -1.80 24.19 5.73
C LYS A 168 -0.59 23.56 5.03
N ALA A 169 -0.77 22.50 4.24
CA ALA A 169 0.31 22.06 3.35
C ALA A 169 0.67 23.16 2.35
N THR A 170 1.92 23.16 1.89
CA THR A 170 2.37 24.08 0.85
C THR A 170 1.63 23.74 -0.45
N ILE A 171 1.04 24.76 -1.07
CA ILE A 171 0.36 24.63 -2.37
C ILE A 171 1.24 25.27 -3.44
N PHE A 172 1.76 24.45 -4.35
CA PHE A 172 2.53 24.90 -5.49
C PHE A 172 1.60 25.29 -6.65
N PRO A 173 2.10 26.08 -7.63
CA PRO A 173 1.38 26.29 -8.88
C PRO A 173 1.05 24.96 -9.56
N HIS A 174 -0.12 24.89 -10.20
CA HIS A 174 -0.46 23.73 -11.04
C HIS A 174 0.48 23.61 -12.25
N ASN A 175 0.49 22.41 -12.84
CA ASN A 175 1.45 21.99 -13.85
C ASN A 175 1.53 22.92 -15.07
N VAL A 176 0.42 23.48 -15.55
CA VAL A 176 0.44 24.45 -16.66
C VAL A 176 1.28 25.69 -16.32
N GLY A 177 1.20 26.16 -15.07
CA GLY A 177 2.00 27.28 -14.57
C GLY A 177 3.47 26.91 -14.38
N LEU A 178 3.74 25.69 -13.90
CA LEU A 178 5.10 25.15 -13.83
C LEU A 178 5.72 25.00 -15.23
N GLY A 179 4.88 24.66 -16.20
CA GLY A 179 5.17 24.59 -17.63
C GLY A 179 5.56 25.91 -18.30
N VAL A 180 5.49 27.06 -17.62
CA VAL A 180 6.01 28.33 -18.16
C VAL A 180 7.23 28.87 -17.41
N THR A 181 7.68 28.17 -16.36
CA THR A 181 8.84 28.58 -15.55
C THR A 181 10.12 28.60 -16.37
N ARG A 182 10.96 29.61 -16.13
CA ARG A 182 12.21 29.82 -16.86
C ARG A 182 13.42 29.79 -15.95
N LYS A 183 14.50 29.15 -16.40
CA LYS A 183 15.82 29.26 -15.79
C LYS A 183 16.48 30.55 -16.27
N LEU A 184 16.61 31.55 -15.39
CA LEU A 184 17.39 32.75 -15.66
C LEU A 184 18.87 32.35 -15.75
N LEU A 185 19.41 32.28 -16.96
CA LEU A 185 20.87 32.34 -17.14
C LEU A 185 21.31 33.76 -16.76
N SER A 186 22.42 33.85 -16.04
CA SER A 186 23.09 35.12 -15.70
C SER A 186 23.06 36.10 -16.88
N TYR A 187 22.78 37.38 -16.59
CA TYR A 187 22.59 38.47 -17.54
C TYR A 187 23.72 38.59 -18.59
N VAL A 188 24.92 38.08 -18.29
CA VAL A 188 26.09 38.08 -19.18
C VAL A 188 25.93 37.13 -20.38
N VAL A 189 25.13 36.05 -20.25
CA VAL A 189 24.89 35.09 -21.35
C VAL A 189 23.70 35.53 -22.22
N LEU A 190 22.77 36.31 -21.65
CA LEU A 190 21.53 36.67 -22.32
C LEU A 190 21.77 37.61 -23.52
N SER A 191 22.72 38.54 -23.43
CA SER A 191 23.03 39.51 -24.48
C SER A 191 23.60 38.90 -25.77
N VAL A 192 24.19 37.70 -25.72
CA VAL A 192 24.74 37.00 -26.89
C VAL A 192 23.73 36.02 -27.52
N LEU A 193 22.71 35.59 -26.78
CA LEU A 193 21.78 34.53 -27.18
C LEU A 193 20.37 34.99 -27.62
N LEU A 194 20.13 36.30 -27.74
CA LEU A 194 18.81 36.87 -28.04
C LEU A 194 18.22 36.48 -29.42
N LEU A 195 18.97 35.80 -30.29
CA LEU A 195 18.51 35.41 -31.63
C LEU A 195 18.09 33.93 -31.77
N LYS A 196 18.20 33.10 -30.71
CA LYS A 196 17.75 31.68 -30.75
C LYS A 196 16.73 31.39 -29.66
N TRP A 197 15.52 31.88 -29.90
CA TRP A 197 14.35 31.65 -29.07
C TRP A 197 13.74 30.26 -29.32
N ASN A 198 14.42 29.19 -28.87
CA ASN A 198 13.99 27.80 -29.06
C ASN A 198 13.79 27.04 -27.73
N GLY A 199 12.97 27.55 -26.80
CA GLY A 199 12.45 26.77 -25.67
C GLY A 199 13.45 26.23 -24.62
N ALA A 200 14.75 26.52 -24.76
CA ALA A 200 15.84 25.95 -23.96
C ALA A 200 16.02 26.56 -22.55
N PHE A 201 15.13 27.46 -22.13
CA PHE A 201 15.26 28.21 -20.88
C PHE A 201 14.31 27.71 -19.78
N ARG A 202 14.04 26.41 -19.66
CA ARG A 202 13.15 25.88 -18.59
C ARG A 202 13.96 25.53 -17.35
N ASP A 203 13.31 25.47 -16.18
CA ASP A 203 13.97 25.11 -14.91
C ASP A 203 13.51 23.75 -14.35
N PRO A 204 13.95 22.61 -14.94
CA PRO A 204 13.66 21.29 -14.40
C PRO A 204 14.18 21.07 -12.97
N GLN A 205 15.19 21.83 -12.53
CA GLN A 205 15.71 21.74 -11.16
C GLN A 205 14.71 22.30 -10.15
N LEU A 206 13.98 23.36 -10.49
CA LEU A 206 12.84 23.83 -9.69
C LEU A 206 11.79 22.74 -9.54
N ILE A 207 11.47 22.04 -10.63
CA ILE A 207 10.45 20.99 -10.65
C ILE A 207 10.85 19.80 -9.78
N LYS A 208 12.13 19.40 -9.83
CA LYS A 208 12.68 18.39 -8.92
C LYS A 208 12.55 18.81 -7.46
N LYS A 209 12.94 20.04 -7.11
CA LYS A 209 12.81 20.58 -5.74
C LYS A 209 11.37 20.64 -5.24
N ILE A 210 10.41 20.92 -6.13
CA ILE A 210 8.98 20.85 -5.80
C ILE A 210 8.58 19.39 -5.48
N GLY A 211 9.08 18.44 -6.26
CA GLY A 211 8.94 17.01 -5.97
C GLY A 211 9.51 16.64 -4.59
N ASP A 212 10.75 17.06 -4.29
CA ASP A 212 11.42 16.81 -3.01
C ASP A 212 10.59 17.35 -1.84
N ALA A 213 10.17 18.62 -1.90
CA ALA A 213 9.36 19.25 -0.86
C ALA A 213 7.99 18.55 -0.70
N THR A 214 7.35 18.19 -1.81
CA THR A 214 6.07 17.48 -1.79
C THR A 214 6.22 16.10 -1.15
N ALA A 215 7.28 15.36 -1.47
CA ALA A 215 7.54 14.04 -0.87
C ALA A 215 7.69 14.13 0.65
N LEU A 216 8.45 15.13 1.15
CA LEU A 216 8.62 15.38 2.58
C LEU A 216 7.28 15.70 3.26
N GLU A 217 6.47 16.59 2.69
CA GLU A 217 5.16 16.93 3.27
C GLU A 217 4.18 15.75 3.26
N VAL A 218 4.18 14.94 2.19
CA VAL A 218 3.38 13.72 2.12
C VAL A 218 3.80 12.73 3.21
N ARG A 219 5.11 12.50 3.36
CA ARG A 219 5.67 11.63 4.40
C ARG A 219 5.38 12.13 5.81
N ALA A 220 5.30 13.45 6.03
CA ALA A 220 4.90 14.04 7.30
C ALA A 220 3.47 13.66 7.75
N THR A 221 2.67 13.08 6.85
CA THR A 221 1.33 12.55 7.16
C THR A 221 1.24 11.02 7.22
N GLY A 222 2.38 10.34 7.08
CA GLY A 222 2.49 8.88 7.07
C GLY A 222 2.15 8.23 5.72
N ILE A 223 1.79 9.01 4.71
CA ILE A 223 1.42 8.52 3.37
C ILE A 223 2.69 8.19 2.58
N SER A 224 2.66 7.13 1.78
CA SER A 224 3.84 6.58 1.11
C SER A 224 3.80 6.62 -0.41
N TYR A 225 2.66 6.99 -1.00
CA TYR A 225 2.47 6.97 -2.44
C TYR A 225 1.68 8.20 -2.91
N VAL A 226 2.20 8.84 -3.95
CA VAL A 226 1.64 10.04 -4.57
C VAL A 226 1.17 9.70 -5.99
N PHE A 227 -0.05 10.12 -6.34
CA PHE A 227 -0.60 10.01 -7.69
C PHE A 227 -0.17 11.18 -8.58
N ALA A 228 1.14 11.35 -8.75
CA ALA A 228 1.74 12.41 -9.56
C ALA A 228 3.05 11.90 -10.21
N PRO A 229 3.50 12.52 -11.31
CA PRO A 229 2.90 13.64 -12.03
C PRO A 229 1.82 13.25 -13.07
N CYS A 230 0.92 14.18 -13.37
CA CYS A 230 0.12 14.12 -14.59
C CYS A 230 0.98 14.54 -15.79
N ILE A 231 1.40 13.57 -16.60
CA ILE A 231 2.20 13.78 -17.83
C ILE A 231 1.32 13.83 -19.09
N ALA A 232 0.05 14.21 -18.95
CA ALA A 232 -0.81 14.43 -20.09
C ALA A 232 -0.24 15.55 -20.97
N VAL A 233 -0.41 15.42 -22.28
CA VAL A 233 -0.14 16.47 -23.26
C VAL A 233 -1.49 17.06 -23.66
N CYS A 234 -1.90 18.15 -23.02
CA CYS A 234 -3.21 18.75 -23.28
C CYS A 234 -3.20 19.39 -24.68
N ARG A 235 -3.96 18.85 -25.63
CA ARG A 235 -4.06 19.37 -27.01
C ARG A 235 -5.33 20.18 -27.26
N ASP A 236 -6.24 20.20 -26.28
CA ASP A 236 -7.50 20.92 -26.35
C ASP A 236 -7.82 21.53 -24.98
N PRO A 237 -7.75 22.87 -24.83
CA PRO A 237 -7.95 23.53 -23.54
C PRO A 237 -9.39 23.46 -23.02
N ARG A 238 -10.35 22.94 -23.81
CA ARG A 238 -11.70 22.65 -23.33
C ARG A 238 -11.73 21.49 -22.34
N TRP A 239 -10.68 20.67 -22.29
CA TRP A 239 -10.54 19.61 -21.31
C TRP A 239 -10.38 20.18 -19.90
N GLY A 240 -11.29 19.82 -18.99
CA GLY A 240 -11.33 20.36 -17.62
C GLY A 240 -10.09 20.08 -16.76
N ARG A 241 -9.16 19.22 -17.21
CA ARG A 241 -7.88 18.93 -16.54
C ARG A 241 -6.67 19.52 -17.27
N CYS A 242 -6.87 20.42 -18.23
CA CYS A 242 -5.76 20.99 -19.00
C CYS A 242 -4.72 21.70 -18.11
N TYR A 243 -5.13 22.22 -16.95
CA TYR A 243 -4.23 22.81 -15.96
C TYR A 243 -3.26 21.80 -15.30
N GLU A 244 -3.59 20.51 -15.33
CA GLU A 244 -2.73 19.43 -14.84
C GLU A 244 -1.70 18.97 -15.89
N SER A 245 -1.84 19.39 -17.14
CA SER A 245 -0.81 19.20 -18.16
C SER A 245 0.25 20.30 -18.06
N TYR A 246 1.53 19.93 -18.17
CA TYR A 246 2.59 20.94 -18.23
C TYR A 246 2.57 21.75 -19.52
N SER A 247 2.15 21.16 -20.64
CA SER A 247 2.08 21.84 -21.93
C SER A 247 1.37 20.99 -23.00
N GLU A 248 0.98 21.65 -24.08
CA GLU A 248 0.57 21.00 -25.32
C GLU A 248 1.74 20.42 -26.13
N ASP A 249 2.99 20.83 -25.86
CA ASP A 249 4.20 20.28 -26.49
C ASP A 249 4.82 19.20 -25.60
N HIS A 250 4.95 17.99 -26.14
CA HIS A 250 5.44 16.82 -25.43
C HIS A 250 6.90 16.97 -24.95
N LYS A 251 7.73 17.78 -25.62
CA LYS A 251 9.13 17.99 -25.21
C LYS A 251 9.21 18.70 -23.86
N ILE A 252 8.25 19.57 -23.60
CA ILE A 252 8.11 20.24 -22.32
C ILE A 252 7.70 19.25 -21.25
N VAL A 253 6.68 18.45 -21.52
CA VAL A 253 6.20 17.44 -20.59
C VAL A 253 7.32 16.47 -20.22
N GLN A 254 8.14 16.06 -21.21
CA GLN A 254 9.35 15.25 -20.99
C GLN A 254 10.37 15.94 -20.08
N LEU A 255 10.62 17.24 -20.24
CA LEU A 255 11.53 17.97 -19.36
C LEU A 255 11.00 18.07 -17.92
N MET A 256 9.68 18.09 -17.72
CA MET A 256 9.07 18.20 -16.39
C MET A 256 8.98 16.87 -15.65
N THR A 257 9.39 15.75 -16.25
CA THR A 257 9.47 14.47 -15.53
C THR A 257 10.53 14.46 -14.43
N GLU A 258 11.36 15.50 -14.32
CA GLU A 258 12.28 15.73 -13.20
C GLU A 258 11.57 15.81 -11.83
N ILE A 259 10.25 16.00 -11.78
CA ILE A 259 9.49 15.85 -10.53
C ILE A 259 9.54 14.41 -9.99
N ILE A 260 9.70 13.39 -10.85
CA ILE A 260 9.73 11.97 -10.46
C ILE A 260 10.93 11.66 -9.55
N PRO A 261 12.20 11.94 -9.94
CA PRO A 261 13.32 11.78 -9.04
C PRO A 261 13.27 12.73 -7.84
N GLY A 262 12.51 13.84 -7.91
CA GLY A 262 12.21 14.65 -6.72
C GLY A 262 11.29 13.92 -5.73
N LEU A 263 10.25 13.26 -6.24
CA LEU A 263 9.31 12.50 -5.40
C LEU A 263 9.90 11.18 -4.88
N GLN A 264 10.78 10.55 -5.65
CA GLN A 264 11.29 9.20 -5.40
C GLN A 264 12.74 9.15 -4.92
N GLY A 265 13.50 10.25 -5.04
CA GLY A 265 14.95 10.25 -4.91
C GLY A 265 15.68 9.88 -6.21
N ASP A 266 16.97 10.22 -6.26
CA ASP A 266 17.80 9.96 -7.44
C ASP A 266 18.11 8.48 -7.61
N ILE A 267 17.94 7.99 -8.85
CA ILE A 267 18.29 6.62 -9.21
C ILE A 267 19.82 6.46 -9.15
N PRO A 268 20.36 5.48 -8.40
CA PRO A 268 21.79 5.22 -8.35
C PRO A 268 22.37 4.93 -9.74
N GLY A 269 23.56 5.45 -10.05
CA GLY A 269 24.16 5.37 -11.39
C GLY A 269 24.43 3.95 -11.91
N ASN A 270 24.51 2.95 -11.02
CA ASN A 270 24.67 1.53 -11.36
C ASN A 270 23.34 0.76 -11.44
N SER A 271 22.19 1.45 -11.38
CA SER A 271 20.88 0.80 -11.44
C SER A 271 20.58 0.25 -12.83
N LYS A 272 19.86 -0.88 -12.87
CA LYS A 272 19.36 -1.45 -14.12
C LYS A 272 18.31 -0.52 -14.72
N LYS A 273 18.47 -0.15 -15.99
CA LYS A 273 17.47 0.65 -16.72
C LYS A 273 16.12 -0.07 -16.77
N GLY A 274 15.04 0.71 -16.69
CA GLY A 274 13.67 0.20 -16.78
C GLY A 274 13.16 -0.48 -15.52
N VAL A 275 13.87 -0.37 -14.39
CA VAL A 275 13.41 -0.86 -13.09
C VAL A 275 12.88 0.32 -12.27
N PRO A 276 11.67 0.22 -11.67
CA PRO A 276 11.17 1.23 -10.74
C PRO A 276 12.13 1.42 -9.57
N PHE A 277 12.31 2.66 -9.14
CA PHE A 277 13.18 3.02 -8.01
C PHE A 277 12.45 3.97 -7.08
N VAL A 278 12.62 3.73 -5.78
CA VAL A 278 12.23 4.65 -4.70
C VAL A 278 13.36 4.57 -3.68
N SER A 279 13.93 5.72 -3.34
CA SER A 279 14.95 5.83 -2.30
C SER A 279 14.34 5.47 -0.94
N VAL A 280 15.15 4.88 -0.08
CA VAL A 280 14.81 4.50 1.29
C VAL A 280 15.30 5.52 2.33
N GLU A 281 15.89 6.62 1.88
CA GLU A 281 16.37 7.74 2.72
C GLU A 281 15.26 8.75 3.05
#